data_AF-A0A9D2MAE4-F1
#
_entry.id   AF-A0A9D2MAE4-F1
#
_cell.length_a   1.000
_cell.length_b   1.000
_cell.length_c   1.000
_cell.angle_alpha   90.00
_cell.angle_beta   90.00
_cell.angle_gamma   90.00
#
_symmetry.space_group_name_H-M   'P 1'
#
loop_
_entity.id
_entity.type
_entity.pdbx_description
1 polymer ?
#
loop_
_entity_poly.entity_id
_entity_poly.type
_entity_poly.pdbx_seq_one_letter_code
_entity_poly.pdbx_strand_id
1 'polypeptide(L)'
;MTGLDQIREAVADYLNQNGVKAVTAWAAQPRDGAGTPVCAVSLRRCEAVGSAFCDYLGERYNPETASWQALYGKRVEVTLGLDLYAGADAGGEEAIRAAFDALAGALQNGGPEGLRLERLTCGETEFDVEEGRYRCGVEAAGRAFLCAAAEEGELFLDFVLKGEWKH
;
A
#
# COMPACT_ATOMS: atom_id res chain seq x y z
N MET A 1 -11.06 4.30 12.44
CA MET A 1 -10.35 3.39 11.49
C MET A 1 -9.05 2.98 12.13
N THR A 2 -8.61 1.73 11.94
CA THR A 2 -7.34 1.28 12.51
C THR A 2 -6.17 1.69 11.62
N GLY A 3 -4.97 1.87 12.18
CA GLY A 3 -3.77 2.23 11.39
C GLY A 3 -3.39 1.21 10.29
N LEU A 4 -3.90 -0.02 10.36
CA LEU A 4 -3.67 -1.06 9.35
C LEU A 4 -4.58 -0.90 8.12
N ASP A 5 -5.78 -0.35 8.30
CA ASP A 5 -6.70 -0.06 7.18
C ASP A 5 -6.16 1.10 6.34
N GLN A 6 -5.57 2.11 7.00
CA GLN A 6 -4.91 3.26 6.36
C GLN A 6 -3.77 2.84 5.42
N ILE A 7 -3.01 1.79 5.75
CA ILE A 7 -1.93 1.30 4.87
C ILE A 7 -2.50 0.79 3.54
N ARG A 8 -3.62 0.05 3.58
CA ARG A 8 -4.24 -0.50 2.37
C ARG A 8 -4.80 0.63 1.51
N GLU A 9 -5.47 1.60 2.13
CA GLU A 9 -6.03 2.78 1.44
C GLU A 9 -4.93 3.60 0.79
N ALA A 10 -3.86 3.94 1.52
CA ALA A 10 -2.76 4.73 0.98
C ALA A 10 -2.09 4.04 -0.23
N VAL A 11 -1.91 2.72 -0.17
CA VAL A 11 -1.39 1.94 -1.32
C VAL A 11 -2.36 1.97 -2.49
N ALA A 12 -3.66 1.76 -2.26
CA ALA A 12 -4.66 1.81 -3.32
C ALA A 12 -4.73 3.21 -3.97
N ASP A 13 -4.74 4.28 -3.17
CA ASP A 13 -4.77 5.66 -3.65
C ASP A 13 -3.51 6.01 -4.45
N TYR A 14 -2.33 5.62 -3.96
CA TYR A 14 -1.08 5.82 -4.67
C TYR A 14 -1.08 5.12 -6.03
N LEU A 15 -1.54 3.87 -6.09
CA LEU A 15 -1.63 3.13 -7.35
C LEU A 15 -2.60 3.81 -8.32
N ASN A 16 -3.78 4.25 -7.85
CA ASN A 16 -4.76 4.96 -8.68
C ASN A 16 -4.19 6.28 -9.24
N GLN A 17 -3.47 7.05 -8.41
CA GLN A 17 -2.81 8.29 -8.84
C GLN A 17 -1.71 8.05 -9.89
N ASN A 18 -1.10 6.87 -9.89
CA ASN A 18 -0.08 6.44 -10.84
C ASN A 18 -0.65 5.62 -12.02
N GLY A 19 -1.97 5.64 -12.23
CA GLY A 19 -2.62 5.03 -13.40
C GLY A 19 -2.87 3.52 -13.30
N VAL A 20 -2.67 2.92 -12.12
CA VAL A 20 -2.99 1.51 -11.85
C VAL A 20 -4.31 1.46 -11.08
N LYS A 21 -5.36 0.94 -11.70
CA LYS A 21 -6.67 0.81 -11.05
C LYS A 21 -6.56 -0.13 -9.86
N ALA A 22 -6.70 0.41 -8.65
CA ALA A 22 -6.52 -0.33 -7.41
C ALA A 22 -7.68 -0.13 -6.43
N VAL A 23 -8.00 -1.17 -5.67
CA VAL A 23 -9.05 -1.15 -4.63
C VAL A 23 -8.55 -1.81 -3.36
N THR A 24 -8.97 -1.33 -2.20
CA THR A 24 -8.72 -2.05 -0.94
C THR A 24 -9.60 -3.30 -0.87
N ALA A 25 -9.04 -4.38 -0.32
CA ALA A 25 -9.62 -5.72 -0.18
C ALA A 25 -11.08 -5.88 -0.63
N TRP A 26 -11.28 -6.68 -1.69
CA TRP A 26 -12.54 -6.86 -2.43
C TRP A 26 -13.73 -7.27 -1.55
N ALA A 27 -14.43 -6.32 -0.96
CA ALA A 27 -15.71 -6.54 -0.31
C ALA A 27 -16.79 -6.67 -1.38
N ALA A 28 -16.91 -7.84 -2.01
CA ALA A 28 -18.07 -8.30 -2.79
C ALA A 28 -18.85 -7.20 -3.56
N GLN A 29 -18.14 -6.24 -4.18
CA GLN A 29 -18.77 -5.14 -4.91
C GLN A 29 -18.87 -5.50 -6.39
N PRO A 30 -19.86 -4.91 -7.10
CA PRO A 30 -20.38 -5.45 -8.33
C PRO A 30 -19.32 -5.62 -9.41
N ARG A 31 -19.53 -6.69 -10.17
CA ARG A 31 -18.81 -7.11 -11.37
C ARG A 31 -18.98 -6.07 -12.49
N ASP A 32 -18.33 -4.92 -12.37
CA ASP A 32 -18.29 -3.98 -13.48
C ASP A 32 -17.13 -4.35 -14.41
N GLY A 33 -17.52 -5.04 -15.48
CA GLY A 33 -16.72 -5.36 -16.65
C GLY A 33 -16.28 -4.12 -17.41
N ALA A 34 -15.40 -3.32 -16.79
CA ALA A 34 -14.49 -2.50 -17.55
C ALA A 34 -13.36 -3.43 -18.01
N GLY A 35 -13.05 -3.49 -19.30
CA GLY A 35 -11.99 -4.29 -19.90
C GLY A 35 -10.57 -3.90 -19.46
N THR A 36 -10.41 -3.40 -18.23
CA THR A 36 -9.16 -2.93 -17.64
C THR A 36 -8.87 -3.76 -16.39
N PRO A 37 -7.67 -4.33 -16.26
CA PRO A 37 -7.25 -5.06 -15.07
C PRO A 37 -7.36 -4.22 -13.79
N VAL A 38 -7.61 -4.88 -12.66
CA VAL A 38 -7.73 -4.24 -11.33
C VAL A 38 -6.79 -4.91 -10.34
N CYS A 39 -6.11 -4.10 -9.53
CA CYS A 39 -5.27 -4.54 -8.42
C CYS A 39 -6.04 -4.50 -7.09
N ALA A 40 -6.21 -5.65 -6.44
CA ALA A 40 -6.77 -5.73 -5.10
C ALA A 40 -5.66 -5.66 -4.05
N VAL A 41 -5.72 -4.64 -3.20
CA VAL A 41 -4.73 -4.37 -2.16
C VAL A 41 -5.18 -4.97 -0.84
N SER A 42 -4.37 -5.86 -0.29
CA SER A 42 -4.57 -6.49 1.01
C SER A 42 -3.32 -6.38 1.87
N LEU A 43 -3.49 -6.33 3.18
CA LEU A 43 -2.37 -6.44 4.13
C LEU A 43 -2.34 -7.89 4.62
N ARG A 44 -1.30 -8.63 4.22
CA ARG A 44 -1.09 -10.04 4.53
C ARG A 44 -0.37 -10.22 5.87
N ARG A 45 0.59 -9.35 6.16
CA ARG A 45 1.40 -9.38 7.39
C ARG A 45 1.83 -7.97 7.77
N CYS A 46 1.87 -7.69 9.07
CA CYS A 46 2.44 -6.47 9.63
C CYS A 46 3.10 -6.85 10.95
N GLU A 47 4.42 -6.75 11.02
CA GLU A 47 5.20 -7.14 12.18
C GLU A 47 6.07 -5.99 12.63
N ALA A 48 6.03 -5.73 13.93
CA ALA A 48 6.81 -4.66 14.48
C ALA A 48 8.23 -5.13 14.80
N VAL A 49 9.22 -4.37 14.31
CA VAL A 49 10.64 -4.71 14.46
C VAL A 49 11.22 -3.90 15.61
N GLY A 50 11.80 -4.57 16.61
CA GLY A 50 12.45 -3.94 17.77
C GLY A 50 11.78 -4.23 19.12
N SER A 51 12.54 -4.02 20.22
CA SER A 51 12.12 -4.32 21.59
C SER A 51 11.41 -3.18 22.31
N ALA A 52 11.55 -1.93 21.85
CA ALA A 52 10.91 -0.75 22.43
C ALA A 52 9.61 -0.39 21.70
N PHE A 53 8.63 0.14 22.43
CA PHE A 53 7.31 0.47 21.90
C PHE A 53 7.23 1.83 21.19
N CYS A 54 8.26 2.68 21.30
CA CYS A 54 8.37 3.98 20.63
C CYS A 54 9.84 4.31 20.38
N ASP A 55 10.32 4.08 19.18
CA ASP A 55 11.62 4.56 18.70
C ASP A 55 11.49 6.03 18.30
N TYR A 56 12.54 6.82 18.54
CA TYR A 56 12.66 8.13 17.90
C TYR A 56 12.96 7.94 16.41
N LEU A 57 12.12 8.51 15.56
CA LEU A 57 12.17 8.36 14.10
C LEU A 57 12.74 9.59 13.39
N GLY A 58 12.92 10.71 14.10
CA GLY A 58 13.45 11.96 13.57
C GLY A 58 12.54 13.15 13.89
N GLU A 59 12.71 14.26 13.18
CA GLU A 59 11.87 15.46 13.31
C GLU A 59 11.23 15.78 11.96
N ARG A 60 10.00 16.27 11.98
CA ARG A 60 9.31 16.82 10.82
C ARG A 60 8.93 18.26 11.08
N TYR A 61 9.26 19.14 10.14
CA TYR A 61 8.76 20.50 10.17
C TYR A 61 7.27 20.53 9.80
N ASN A 62 6.44 21.06 10.69
CA ASN A 62 5.03 21.31 10.42
C ASN A 62 4.86 22.76 9.91
N PRO A 63 4.52 22.96 8.62
CA PRO A 63 4.36 24.30 8.06
C PRO A 63 3.10 25.02 8.56
N GLU A 64 2.09 24.30 9.06
CA GLU A 64 0.86 24.90 9.59
C GLU A 64 1.10 25.58 10.94
N THR A 65 1.96 24.99 11.78
CA THR A 65 2.31 25.49 13.12
C THR A 65 3.68 26.16 13.16
N ALA A 66 4.41 26.16 12.05
CA ALA A 66 5.78 26.64 11.91
C ALA A 66 6.77 26.05 12.94
N SER A 67 6.55 24.81 13.38
CA SER A 67 7.32 24.16 14.44
C SER A 67 7.92 22.82 13.99
N TRP A 68 9.05 22.45 14.60
CA TRP A 68 9.62 21.11 14.46
C TRP A 68 8.91 20.15 15.41
N GLN A 69 8.39 19.05 14.87
CA GLN A 69 7.70 18.01 15.62
C GLN A 69 8.59 16.76 15.68
N ALA A 70 8.91 16.31 16.89
CA ALA A 70 9.59 15.03 17.08
C ALA A 70 8.64 13.89 16.71
N LEU A 71 9.10 13.01 15.82
CA LEU A 71 8.38 11.82 15.40
C LEU A 71 8.83 10.65 16.25
N TYR A 72 7.89 10.09 17.00
CA TYR A 72 8.07 8.83 17.71
C TYR A 72 7.19 7.78 17.07
N GLY A 73 7.68 6.55 16.99
CA GLY A 73 6.90 5.50 16.36
C GLY A 73 7.56 4.15 16.37
N LYS A 74 6.97 3.22 15.63
CA LYS A 74 7.48 1.87 15.51
C LYS A 74 7.74 1.54 14.06
N ARG A 75 8.95 1.02 13.79
CA ARG A 75 9.28 0.46 12.50
C ARG A 75 8.58 -0.89 12.37
N VAL A 76 7.86 -1.09 11.28
CA VAL A 76 7.18 -2.34 10.99
C VAL A 76 7.62 -2.88 9.64
N GLU A 77 7.74 -4.19 9.55
CA GLU A 77 7.82 -4.91 8.29
C GLU A 77 6.41 -5.27 7.85
N VAL A 78 6.08 -4.95 6.61
CA VAL A 78 4.77 -5.21 6.05
C VAL A 78 4.88 -6.09 4.81
N THR A 79 3.90 -6.97 4.68
CA THR A 79 3.68 -7.76 3.48
C THR A 79 2.29 -7.45 2.96
N LEU A 80 2.22 -6.93 1.74
CA LEU A 80 1.01 -6.58 1.03
C LEU A 80 0.73 -7.61 -0.05
N GLY A 81 -0.53 -8.00 -0.21
CA GLY A 81 -1.01 -8.66 -1.42
C GLY A 81 -1.54 -7.61 -2.39
N LEU A 82 -1.04 -7.63 -3.62
CA LEU A 82 -1.41 -6.78 -4.74
C LEU A 82 -2.00 -7.66 -5.85
N ASP A 83 -3.02 -8.43 -5.53
CA ASP A 83 -3.59 -9.44 -6.42
C ASP A 83 -4.20 -8.77 -7.67
N LEU A 84 -3.69 -9.11 -8.86
CA LEU A 84 -4.18 -8.58 -10.13
C LEU A 84 -5.30 -9.45 -10.68
N TYR A 85 -6.35 -8.81 -11.20
CA TYR A 85 -7.49 -9.48 -11.82
C TYR A 85 -7.79 -8.87 -13.18
N ALA A 86 -8.07 -9.71 -14.16
CA ALA A 86 -8.52 -9.31 -15.49
C ALA A 86 -9.66 -10.21 -15.96
N GLY A 87 -10.74 -9.62 -16.48
CA GLY A 87 -11.82 -10.39 -17.09
C GLY A 87 -11.36 -11.13 -18.35
N ALA A 88 -12.05 -12.21 -18.72
CA ALA A 88 -11.75 -12.95 -19.96
C ALA A 88 -11.74 -12.04 -21.21
N ASP A 89 -12.62 -11.03 -21.24
CA ASP A 89 -12.75 -10.08 -22.35
C ASP A 89 -11.69 -8.98 -22.36
N ALA A 90 -10.83 -8.91 -21.32
CA ALA A 90 -9.83 -7.85 -21.16
C ALA A 90 -8.47 -8.17 -21.80
N GLY A 91 -8.34 -9.27 -22.54
CA GLY A 91 -7.07 -9.72 -23.14
C GLY A 91 -6.32 -10.78 -22.31
N GLY A 92 -6.96 -11.36 -21.30
CA GLY A 92 -6.47 -12.52 -20.56
C GLY A 92 -5.10 -12.32 -19.89
N GLU A 93 -4.16 -13.25 -20.15
CA GLU A 93 -2.81 -13.22 -19.57
C GLU A 93 -1.99 -11.99 -20.00
N GLU A 94 -2.15 -11.51 -21.23
CA GLU A 94 -1.45 -10.30 -21.71
C GLU A 94 -1.87 -9.06 -20.91
N ALA A 95 -3.16 -8.98 -20.57
CA ALA A 95 -3.70 -7.91 -19.74
C ALA A 95 -3.11 -7.93 -18.33
N ILE A 96 -2.98 -9.13 -17.74
CA ILE A 96 -2.33 -9.32 -16.44
C ILE A 96 -0.86 -8.92 -16.50
N ARG A 97 -0.13 -9.29 -17.56
CA ARG A 97 1.27 -8.89 -17.75
C ARG A 97 1.41 -7.38 -17.83
N ALA A 98 0.60 -6.71 -18.65
CA ALA A 98 0.61 -5.25 -18.78
C ALA A 98 0.26 -4.55 -17.46
N ALA A 99 -0.70 -5.10 -16.70
CA ALA A 99 -1.05 -4.59 -15.37
C ALA A 99 0.09 -4.77 -14.37
N PHE A 100 0.81 -5.88 -14.42
CA PHE A 100 1.99 -6.11 -13.60
C PHE A 100 3.11 -5.12 -13.94
N ASP A 101 3.36 -4.88 -15.23
CA ASP A 101 4.39 -3.92 -15.66
C ASP A 101 4.04 -2.50 -15.22
N ALA A 102 2.76 -2.10 -15.31
CA ALA A 102 2.27 -0.81 -14.81
C ALA A 102 2.39 -0.72 -13.28
N LEU A 103 2.03 -1.79 -12.55
CA LEU A 103 2.19 -1.89 -11.10
C LEU A 103 3.66 -1.73 -10.69
N ALA A 104 4.56 -2.48 -11.32
CA ALA A 104 5.99 -2.40 -11.06
C ALA A 104 6.53 -0.99 -11.38
N GLY A 105 6.09 -0.38 -12.49
CA GLY A 105 6.44 0.99 -12.85
C GLY A 105 5.98 2.02 -11.82
N ALA A 106 4.75 1.92 -11.34
CA ALA A 106 4.22 2.82 -10.29
C ALA A 106 5.02 2.70 -8.98
N LEU A 107 5.44 1.48 -8.62
CA LEU A 107 6.17 1.22 -7.37
C LEU A 107 7.67 1.54 -7.45
N GLN A 108 8.25 1.71 -8.65
CA GLN A 108 9.65 2.14 -8.81
C GLN A 108 9.92 3.52 -8.21
N ASN A 109 8.91 4.38 -8.13
CA ASN A 109 9.04 5.75 -7.60
C ASN A 109 8.99 5.83 -6.06
N GLY A 110 8.93 4.70 -5.35
CA GLY A 110 9.09 4.65 -3.88
C GLY A 110 7.85 4.23 -3.10
N GLY A 111 6.67 4.17 -3.73
CA GLY A 111 5.42 3.76 -3.08
C GLY A 111 4.70 4.90 -2.35
N PRO A 112 3.55 4.62 -1.72
CA PRO A 112 2.87 5.59 -0.87
C PRO A 112 3.75 5.93 0.30
N GLU A 113 3.61 7.13 0.82
CA GLU A 113 4.70 7.66 1.59
C GLU A 113 4.60 7.35 3.10
N GLY A 114 5.77 7.24 3.73
CA GLY A 114 5.91 6.48 4.98
C GLY A 114 5.94 4.95 4.80
N LEU A 115 5.76 4.43 3.58
CA LEU A 115 5.94 3.02 3.22
C LEU A 115 7.01 2.89 2.14
N ARG A 116 8.05 2.09 2.41
CA ARG A 116 9.07 1.76 1.42
C ARG A 116 8.95 0.29 1.04
N LEU A 117 8.56 0.03 -0.20
CA LEU A 117 8.55 -1.32 -0.76
C LEU A 117 9.96 -1.70 -1.22
N GLU A 118 10.40 -2.90 -0.86
CA GLU A 118 11.76 -3.38 -1.10
C GLU A 118 11.81 -4.60 -2.00
N ARG A 119 10.72 -5.37 -2.01
CA ARG A 119 10.59 -6.57 -2.81
C ARG A 119 9.21 -6.63 -3.41
N LEU A 120 9.16 -6.97 -4.69
CA LEU A 120 7.95 -7.33 -5.41
C LEU A 120 8.13 -8.76 -5.92
N THR A 121 7.14 -9.62 -5.69
CA THR A 121 7.15 -11.01 -6.13
C THR A 121 5.85 -11.29 -6.88
N CYS A 122 5.97 -11.85 -8.07
CA CYS A 122 4.86 -12.17 -8.95
C CYS A 122 4.71 -13.69 -9.00
N GLY A 123 3.51 -14.19 -8.68
CA GLY A 123 3.15 -15.59 -8.92
C GLY A 123 2.80 -15.87 -10.37
N GLU A 124 2.36 -17.09 -10.63
CA GLU A 124 1.83 -17.47 -11.95
C GLU A 124 0.46 -16.82 -12.18
N THR A 125 0.11 -16.65 -13.45
CA THR A 125 -1.23 -16.22 -13.84
C THR A 125 -2.11 -17.44 -13.99
N GLU A 126 -3.23 -17.47 -13.27
CA GLU A 126 -4.17 -18.58 -13.24
C GLU A 126 -5.54 -18.10 -13.71
N PHE A 127 -6.28 -18.96 -14.38
CA PHE A 127 -7.67 -18.69 -14.73
C PHE A 127 -8.59 -19.25 -13.64
N ASP A 128 -9.32 -18.36 -12.97
CA ASP A 128 -10.34 -18.71 -12.00
C ASP A 128 -11.64 -19.03 -12.74
N VAL A 129 -11.99 -20.31 -12.78
CA VAL A 129 -13.18 -20.83 -13.48
C VAL A 129 -14.47 -20.40 -12.77
N GLU A 130 -14.47 -20.26 -11.44
CA GLU A 130 -15.66 -19.87 -10.67
C GLU A 130 -16.00 -18.39 -10.90
N GLU A 131 -14.98 -17.56 -11.06
CA GLU A 131 -15.14 -16.13 -11.30
C GLU A 131 -15.00 -15.69 -12.77
N GLY A 132 -14.62 -16.60 -13.66
CA GLY A 132 -14.49 -16.36 -15.10
C GLY A 132 -13.42 -15.33 -15.46
N ARG A 133 -12.31 -15.31 -14.71
CA ARG A 133 -11.29 -14.24 -14.80
C ARG A 133 -9.88 -14.76 -14.58
N TYR A 134 -8.91 -14.07 -15.13
CA TYR A 134 -7.50 -14.30 -14.83
C TYR A 134 -7.12 -13.61 -13.54
N ARG A 135 -6.31 -14.28 -12.72
CA ARG A 135 -5.73 -13.78 -11.49
C ARG A 135 -4.22 -13.98 -11.52
N CYS A 136 -3.47 -13.00 -11.05
CA CYS A 136 -2.07 -13.18 -10.70
C CYS A 136 -1.83 -12.64 -9.28
N GLY A 137 -1.37 -13.52 -8.40
CA GLY A 137 -0.99 -13.14 -7.05
C GLY A 137 0.33 -12.38 -7.07
N VAL A 138 0.30 -11.10 -6.71
CA VAL A 138 1.52 -10.31 -6.52
C VAL A 138 1.65 -10.01 -5.03
N GLU A 139 2.86 -10.17 -4.50
CA GLU A 139 3.20 -9.84 -3.13
C GLU A 139 4.25 -8.73 -3.12
N ALA A 140 4.05 -7.71 -2.28
CA ALA A 140 5.04 -6.69 -2.03
C ALA A 140 5.44 -6.71 -0.56
N ALA A 141 6.75 -6.82 -0.29
CA ALA A 141 7.30 -6.72 1.05
C ALA A 141 8.06 -5.40 1.20
N GLY A 142 7.90 -4.77 2.35
CA GLY A 142 8.50 -3.48 2.62
C GLY A 142 8.56 -3.13 4.09
N ARG A 143 9.04 -1.93 4.36
CA ARG A 143 9.13 -1.36 5.69
C ARG A 143 8.25 -0.12 5.76
N ALA A 144 7.45 -0.02 6.81
CA ALA A 144 6.66 1.16 7.11
C ALA A 144 7.01 1.71 8.49
N PHE A 145 6.64 2.96 8.73
CA PHE A 145 6.74 3.60 10.02
C PHE A 145 5.34 3.90 10.55
N LEU A 146 5.01 3.36 11.73
CA LEU A 146 3.80 3.73 12.46
C LEU A 146 4.17 4.83 13.45
N CYS A 147 3.83 6.09 13.15
CA CYS A 147 4.19 7.25 13.96
C CYS A 147 3.02 7.74 14.82
N ALA A 148 3.34 8.23 16.02
CA ALA A 148 2.53 9.17 16.78
C ALA A 148 3.28 10.52 16.80
N ALA A 149 2.64 11.59 16.32
CA ALA A 149 3.21 12.92 16.42
C ALA A 149 2.94 13.47 17.82
N ALA A 150 3.99 13.85 18.55
CA ALA A 150 3.86 14.59 19.80
C ALA A 150 4.21 16.05 19.51
N GLU A 151 3.25 16.96 19.69
CA GLU A 151 3.61 18.36 19.99
C GLU A 151 4.04 18.44 21.44
N GLU A 152 4.96 19.35 21.78
CA GLU A 152 5.39 19.57 23.17
C GLU A 152 4.16 19.74 24.10
N GLY A 153 3.79 18.67 24.81
CA GLY A 153 2.78 18.73 25.86
C GLY A 153 1.83 17.53 25.96
N GLU A 154 1.42 16.89 24.87
CA GLU A 154 0.36 15.87 24.94
C GLU A 154 0.58 14.73 23.94
N LEU A 155 0.68 13.50 24.47
CA LEU A 155 0.74 12.26 23.70
C LEU A 155 -0.64 11.96 23.12
N PHE A 156 -0.94 12.48 21.93
CA PHE A 156 -2.11 12.06 21.16
C PHE A 156 -1.83 10.72 20.48
N LEU A 157 -2.55 9.67 20.90
CA LEU A 157 -2.62 8.36 20.23
C LEU A 157 -3.53 8.44 19.00
N ASP A 158 -3.21 9.32 18.06
CA ASP A 158 -3.84 9.29 16.74
C ASP A 158 -2.82 8.82 15.72
N PHE A 159 -3.06 7.61 15.19
CA PHE A 159 -2.27 7.03 14.12
C PHE A 159 -2.57 7.80 12.84
N VAL A 160 -1.61 8.59 12.39
CA VAL A 160 -1.70 9.37 11.18
C VAL A 160 -0.62 8.87 10.24
N LEU A 161 -1.00 8.03 9.26
CA LEU A 161 -0.18 7.73 8.10
C LEU A 161 -0.07 9.02 7.27
N LYS A 162 1.02 9.76 7.48
CA LYS A 162 1.41 10.94 6.71
C LYS A 162 2.86 10.76 6.34
N GLY A 163 3.24 10.84 5.08
CA GLY A 163 4.41 11.66 4.77
C GLY A 163 4.00 13.04 4.25
N GLU A 164 4.88 13.83 3.61
CA GLU A 164 5.66 13.49 2.41
C GLU A 164 7.17 13.68 2.53
N TRP A 165 7.97 12.97 1.72
CA TRP A 165 9.40 13.24 1.55
C TRP A 165 9.61 14.31 0.47
N LYS A 166 10.44 15.31 0.76
CA LYS A 166 11.18 16.03 -0.28
C LYS A 166 12.65 16.26 0.11
N HIS A 167 13.48 15.67 -0.76
CA HIS A 167 14.93 15.76 -1.00
C HIS A 167 15.92 15.12 -0.03
#